data_AF-A0AA36DIH8-F1
#
_entry.id   AF-A0AA36DIH8-F1
#
_cell.length_a   1.000
_cell.length_b   1.000
_cell.length_c   1.000
_cell.angle_alpha   90.00
_cell.angle_beta   90.00
_cell.angle_gamma   90.00
#
_symmetry.space_group_name_H-M   'P 1'
#
loop_
_entity.id
_entity.type
_entity.pdbx_description
1 polymer ?
#
loop_
_entity_poly.entity_id
_entity_poly.type
_entity_poly.pdbx_seq_one_letter_code
_entity_poly.pdbx_strand_id
1 'polypeptide(L)'
;MSILPPDALQQISVWHNDDQMDPLVRYEKVCQVLLALSPDVQQKIMAFPPPTVFDGVPEYKAKMDAIRNDSTLSFREKLAKNKEVIASMPKDLLMGVRGQMKHTIKI
;
A
#
# COMPACT_ATOMS: atom_id res chain seq x y z
N MET A 1 10.46 8.81 9.89
CA MET A 1 11.54 7.93 9.41
C MET A 1 10.95 7.00 8.37
N SER A 2 11.35 7.14 7.12
CA SER A 2 10.86 6.29 6.03
C SER A 2 11.56 4.94 6.11
N ILE A 3 10.76 3.88 6.21
CA ILE A 3 11.24 2.49 6.26
C ILE A 3 11.69 2.01 4.88
N LEU A 4 11.16 2.66 3.84
CA LEU A 4 11.47 2.36 2.45
C LEU A 4 12.82 2.97 2.04
N PRO A 5 13.63 2.24 1.26
CA PRO A 5 14.83 2.80 0.63
C PRO A 5 14.48 4.01 -0.23
N PRO A 6 15.42 4.96 -0.40
CA PRO A 6 15.16 6.19 -1.15
C PRO A 6 14.75 5.92 -2.61
N ASP A 7 15.34 4.91 -3.25
CA ASP A 7 15.00 4.52 -4.63
C ASP A 7 13.54 4.04 -4.75
N ALA A 8 13.14 3.10 -3.87
CA ALA A 8 11.77 2.60 -3.80
C ALA A 8 10.77 3.71 -3.49
N LEU A 9 11.11 4.58 -2.54
CA LEU A 9 10.27 5.72 -2.15
C LEU A 9 10.07 6.69 -3.32
N GLN A 10 11.12 6.96 -4.09
CA GLN A 10 11.06 7.82 -5.26
C GLN A 10 10.17 7.22 -6.36
N GLN A 11 10.32 5.93 -6.68
CA GLN A 11 9.46 5.24 -7.64
C GLN A 11 7.99 5.26 -7.22
N ILE A 12 7.72 4.95 -5.95
CA ILE A 12 6.37 4.97 -5.37
C ILE A 12 5.79 6.38 -5.41
N SER A 13 6.60 7.41 -5.15
CA SER A 13 6.17 8.81 -5.24
C SER A 13 5.80 9.22 -6.66
N VAL A 14 6.57 8.81 -7.67
CA VAL A 14 6.25 9.05 -9.09
C VAL A 14 4.90 8.43 -9.45
N TRP A 15 4.66 7.17 -9.08
CA TRP A 15 3.38 6.51 -9.38
C TRP A 15 2.21 7.07 -8.57
N HIS A 16 2.45 7.62 -7.39
CA HIS A 16 1.41 8.31 -6.62
C HIS A 16 1.01 9.64 -7.24
N ASN A 17 1.97 10.38 -7.80
CA ASN A 17 1.74 11.63 -8.50
C ASN A 17 1.14 11.42 -9.90
N ASP A 18 1.31 10.25 -10.49
CA ASP A 18 0.65 9.87 -11.74
C ASP A 18 -0.87 9.74 -11.54
N ASP A 19 -1.61 10.73 -12.06
CA ASP A 19 -3.06 10.83 -11.92
C ASP A 19 -3.81 9.93 -12.92
N GLN A 20 -3.14 9.49 -13.99
CA GLN A 20 -3.76 8.69 -15.05
C GLN A 20 -3.57 7.19 -14.84
N MET A 21 -2.65 6.77 -13.98
CA MET A 21 -2.39 5.37 -13.69
C MET A 21 -3.52 4.73 -12.89
N ASP A 22 -4.03 3.60 -13.39
CA ASP A 22 -5.05 2.80 -12.73
C ASP A 22 -4.60 2.41 -11.30
N PRO A 23 -5.46 2.55 -10.28
CA PRO A 23 -5.11 2.25 -8.89
C PRO A 23 -4.58 0.83 -8.67
N LEU A 24 -5.09 -0.16 -9.41
CA LEU A 24 -4.67 -1.55 -9.29
C LEU A 24 -3.29 -1.77 -9.91
N VAL A 25 -3.05 -1.18 -11.09
CA VAL A 25 -1.74 -1.23 -11.75
C VAL A 25 -0.68 -0.56 -10.91
N ARG A 26 -1.01 0.60 -10.33
CA ARG A 26 -0.14 1.31 -9.40
C ARG A 26 0.19 0.45 -8.18
N TYR A 27 -0.83 -0.11 -7.54
CA TYR A 27 -0.64 -0.96 -6.37
C TYR A 27 0.23 -2.19 -6.69
N GLU A 28 0.04 -2.78 -7.87
CA GLU A 28 0.87 -3.90 -8.33
C GLU A 28 2.34 -3.51 -8.50
N LYS A 29 2.62 -2.36 -9.13
CA LYS A 29 3.99 -1.83 -9.24
C LYS A 29 4.62 -1.57 -7.87
N VAL A 30 3.86 -0.99 -6.95
CA VAL A 30 4.30 -0.80 -5.56
C VAL A 30 4.64 -2.17 -4.94
N CYS A 31 3.75 -3.15 -5.05
CA CYS A 31 3.98 -4.50 -4.52
C CYS A 31 5.24 -5.15 -5.11
N GLN A 32 5.50 -5.00 -6.40
CA GLN A 32 6.71 -5.53 -7.03
C GLN A 32 7.97 -4.91 -6.44
N VAL A 33 8.00 -3.59 -6.25
CA VAL A 33 9.12 -2.93 -5.59
C VAL A 33 9.29 -3.46 -4.17
N LEU A 34 8.20 -3.52 -3.39
CA LEU A 34 8.24 -4.01 -2.02
C LEU A 34 8.73 -5.46 -1.93
N LEU A 35 8.33 -6.33 -2.87
CA LEU A 35 8.79 -7.71 -2.97
C LEU A 35 10.26 -7.84 -3.33
N ALA A 36 10.80 -6.88 -4.08
CA ALA A 36 12.22 -6.83 -4.42
C ALA A 36 13.11 -6.33 -3.27
N LEU A 37 12.53 -5.78 -2.20
CA LEU A 37 13.27 -5.31 -1.03
C LEU A 37 13.77 -6.47 -0.17
N SER A 38 14.82 -6.20 0.63
CA SER A 38 15.35 -7.18 1.59
C SER A 38 14.32 -7.56 2.66
N PRO A 39 14.38 -8.79 3.21
CA PRO A 39 13.41 -9.27 4.19
C PRO A 39 13.31 -8.42 5.47
N ASP A 40 14.41 -7.78 5.91
CA ASP A 40 14.39 -6.81 7.03
C ASP A 40 13.44 -5.64 6.75
N VAL A 41 13.52 -5.08 5.53
CA VAL A 41 12.67 -3.96 5.10
C VAL A 41 11.23 -4.43 4.95
N GLN A 42 11.01 -5.61 4.36
CA GLN A 42 9.67 -6.21 4.25
C GLN A 42 9.00 -6.38 5.62
N GLN A 43 9.74 -6.85 6.63
CA GLN A 43 9.24 -6.96 8.00
C GLN A 43 8.89 -5.61 8.61
N LYS A 44 9.74 -4.60 8.44
CA LYS A 44 9.44 -3.26 8.94
C LYS A 44 8.23 -2.62 8.23
N ILE A 45 8.06 -2.86 6.92
CA ILE A 45 6.84 -2.44 6.20
C ILE A 45 5.61 -3.14 6.79
N MET A 46 5.70 -4.43 7.08
CA MET A 46 4.66 -5.19 7.79
C MET A 46 4.45 -4.75 9.23
N ALA A 47 5.32 -3.95 9.84
CA ALA A 47 5.09 -3.34 11.15
C ALA A 47 4.50 -1.91 11.08
N PHE A 48 4.65 -1.20 9.95
CA PHE A 48 4.17 0.18 9.79
C PHE A 48 2.66 0.34 9.53
N PRO A 49 1.87 0.96 10.43
CA PRO A 49 0.40 1.03 10.36
C PRO A 49 -0.15 1.41 8.98
N PRO A 50 -1.32 0.88 8.57
CA PRO A 50 -1.92 1.27 7.31
C PRO A 50 -2.08 2.79 7.30
N PRO A 51 -1.76 3.47 6.18
CA PRO A 51 -1.81 4.92 6.15
C PRO A 51 -3.23 5.41 6.48
N THR A 52 -3.32 6.51 7.22
CA THR A 52 -4.58 7.12 7.72
C THR A 52 -5.57 7.50 6.63
N VAL A 53 -5.11 7.52 5.38
CA VAL A 53 -5.94 7.69 4.17
C VAL A 53 -7.03 6.64 4.03
N PHE A 54 -6.89 5.48 4.66
CA PHE A 54 -7.92 4.44 4.71
C PHE A 54 -8.95 4.63 5.84
N ASP A 55 -8.86 5.69 6.68
CA ASP A 55 -9.87 5.98 7.71
C ASP A 55 -11.26 6.27 7.12
N GLY A 56 -11.32 6.77 5.87
CA GLY A 56 -12.59 6.92 5.14
C GLY A 56 -13.23 5.61 4.68
N VAL A 57 -12.51 4.48 4.82
CA VAL A 57 -12.93 3.14 4.38
C VAL A 57 -12.63 2.09 5.46
N PRO A 58 -13.29 2.18 6.64
CA PRO A 58 -12.93 1.40 7.83
C PRO A 58 -13.06 -0.11 7.62
N GLU A 59 -14.03 -0.57 6.82
CA GLU A 59 -14.20 -2.00 6.51
C GLU A 59 -12.97 -2.59 5.83
N TYR A 60 -12.34 -1.83 4.94
CA TYR A 60 -11.22 -2.29 4.15
C TYR A 60 -9.92 -2.12 4.93
N LYS A 61 -9.80 -1.05 5.72
CA LYS A 61 -8.74 -0.87 6.71
C LYS A 61 -8.66 -2.06 7.65
N ALA A 62 -9.80 -2.52 8.19
CA ALA A 62 -9.87 -3.69 9.06
C ALA A 62 -9.43 -4.98 8.34
N LYS A 63 -9.84 -5.20 7.09
CA LYS A 63 -9.40 -6.35 6.28
C LYS A 63 -7.88 -6.35 6.07
N MET A 64 -7.30 -5.20 5.71
CA MET A 64 -5.85 -5.07 5.51
C MET A 64 -5.07 -5.26 6.81
N ASP A 65 -5.62 -4.76 7.94
CA ASP A 65 -5.01 -4.93 9.25
C ASP A 65 -5.05 -6.39 9.72
N ALA A 66 -6.15 -7.11 9.46
CA ALA A 66 -6.23 -8.55 9.71
C ALA A 66 -5.19 -9.33 8.91
N ILE A 67 -5.05 -9.05 7.61
CA ILE A 67 -4.03 -9.69 6.74
C ILE A 67 -2.62 -9.42 7.26
N ARG A 68 -2.37 -8.19 7.73
CA ARG A 68 -1.08 -7.79 8.26
C ARG A 68 -0.72 -8.54 9.55
N ASN A 69 -1.66 -8.62 10.49
CA ASN A 69 -1.47 -9.27 11.79
C ASN A 69 -1.50 -10.81 11.70
N ASP A 70 -1.98 -11.36 10.59
CA ASP A 70 -1.93 -12.79 10.33
C ASP A 70 -0.47 -13.27 10.25
N SER A 71 -0.02 -13.97 11.30
CA SER A 71 1.34 -14.50 11.39
C SER A 71 1.54 -15.77 10.57
N THR A 72 0.46 -16.33 10.00
CA THR A 72 0.53 -17.53 9.15
C THR A 72 0.87 -17.19 7.70
N LEU A 73 0.74 -15.92 7.30
CA LEU A 73 0.97 -15.47 5.94
C LEU A 73 2.38 -14.91 5.74
N SER A 74 3.02 -15.32 4.64
CA SER A 74 4.27 -14.72 4.17
C SER A 74 4.04 -13.30 3.65
N PHE A 75 5.08 -12.47 3.57
CA PHE A 75 4.98 -11.11 3.01
C PHE A 75 4.30 -11.08 1.64
N ARG A 76 4.68 -12.01 0.76
CA ARG A 76 4.08 -12.14 -0.57
C ARG A 76 2.59 -12.48 -0.54
N GLU A 77 2.18 -13.34 0.38
CA GLU A 77 0.78 -13.71 0.56
C GLU A 77 -0.05 -12.55 1.11
N LYS A 78 0.53 -11.80 2.06
CA LYS A 78 -0.09 -10.57 2.59
C LYS A 78 -0.33 -9.53 1.50
N LEU A 79 0.66 -9.32 0.63
CA LEU A 79 0.52 -8.41 -0.51
C LEU A 79 -0.53 -8.91 -1.52
N ALA A 80 -0.56 -10.22 -1.80
CA ALA A 80 -1.56 -10.81 -2.68
C ALA A 80 -2.98 -10.61 -2.13
N LYS A 81 -3.22 -10.93 -0.85
CA LYS A 81 -4.52 -10.72 -0.21
C LYS A 81 -4.90 -9.24 -0.15
N ASN A 82 -3.95 -8.35 0.15
CA ASN A 82 -4.21 -6.91 0.13
C ASN A 82 -4.57 -6.41 -1.28
N LYS A 83 -3.95 -6.97 -2.33
CA LYS A 83 -4.34 -6.69 -3.72
C LYS A 83 -5.79 -7.08 -3.97
N GLU A 84 -6.25 -8.22 -3.46
CA GLU A 84 -7.65 -8.65 -3.60
C GLU A 84 -8.61 -7.71 -2.88
N VAL A 85 -8.24 -7.24 -1.68
CA VAL A 85 -9.03 -6.26 -0.92
C VAL A 85 -9.17 -4.95 -1.69
N ILE A 86 -8.08 -4.45 -2.29
CA ILE A 86 -8.07 -3.23 -3.11
C ILE A 86 -8.82 -3.45 -4.43
N ALA A 87 -8.66 -4.61 -5.09
CA ALA A 87 -9.40 -4.97 -6.30
C ALA A 87 -10.91 -5.06 -6.06
N SER A 88 -11.31 -5.40 -4.83
CA SER A 88 -12.70 -5.45 -4.41
C SER A 88 -13.27 -4.10 -3.98
N MET A 89 -12.44 -3.03 -3.94
CA MET A 89 -12.94 -1.68 -3.64
C MET A 89 -13.60 -1.04 -4.88
N PRO A 90 -14.72 -0.33 -4.70
CA PRO A 90 -15.25 0.60 -5.70
C PRO A 90 -14.18 1.60 -6.15
N LYS A 91 -14.14 1.87 -7.46
CA LYS A 91 -13.18 2.83 -8.05
C LYS A 91 -13.27 4.22 -7.43
N ASP A 92 -14.48 4.70 -7.10
CA ASP A 92 -14.68 5.97 -6.40
C ASP A 92 -13.98 6.03 -5.04
N LEU A 93 -14.03 4.95 -4.25
CA LEU A 93 -13.33 4.87 -2.97
C LEU A 93 -11.81 4.84 -3.17
N LEU A 94 -11.31 4.11 -4.17
CA LEU A 94 -9.89 4.09 -4.52
C LEU A 94 -9.38 5.48 -4.94
N MET A 95 -10.16 6.22 -5.72
CA MET A 95 -9.83 7.59 -6.11
C MET A 95 -9.89 8.57 -4.92
N GLY A 96 -10.87 8.41 -4.02
CA GLY A 96 -10.99 9.20 -2.79
C GLY A 96 -9.79 9.00 -1.85
N VAL A 97 -9.37 7.75 -1.64
CA VAL A 97 -8.18 7.41 -0.86
C VAL A 97 -6.91 7.99 -1.51
N ARG A 98 -6.80 7.97 -2.84
CA ARG A 98 -5.69 8.59 -3.57
C ARG A 98 -5.61 10.10 -3.32
N GLY A 99 -6.74 10.80 -3.34
CA GLY A 99 -6.80 12.24 -3.04
C GLY A 99 -6.22 12.58 -1.67
N GLN A 100 -6.49 11.73 -0.68
CA GLN A 100 -5.97 11.85 0.69
C GLN A 100 -4.46 11.53 0.79
N MET A 101 -3.95 10.55 0.03
CA MET A 101 -2.51 10.21 -0.01
C MET A 101 -1.63 11.35 -0.50
N LYS A 102 -2.08 12.16 -1.47
CA LYS A 102 -1.33 13.33 -1.97
C LYS A 102 -1.02 14.36 -0.88
N HIS A 103 -1.86 14.45 0.16
CA HIS A 103 -1.66 15.38 1.28
C HIS A 103 -0.75 14.83 2.39
N THR A 104 -0.56 13.51 2.44
CA THR A 104 0.14 12.83 3.55
C THR A 104 1.60 12.53 3.22
N ILE A 105 1.95 12.40 1.93
CA ILE A 105 3.34 12.31 1.47
C ILE A 105 3.85 13.75 1.25
N LYS A 106 4.02 14.50 2.33
CA LYS A 106 4.93 15.66 2.31
C LYS A 106 6.35 15.11 2.39
N ILE A 107 7.07 15.27 1.29
CA ILE A 107 8.52 15.12 1.17
C ILE A 107 9.21 16.04 2.18
#